data_AF-A0A979G450-F1
#
_entry.id   AF-A0A979G450-F1
#
_cell.length_a   1.000
_cell.length_b   1.000
_cell.length_c   1.000
_cell.angle_alpha   90.00
_cell.angle_beta   90.00
_cell.angle_gamma   90.00
#
_symmetry.space_group_name_H-M   'P 1'
#
loop_
_entity.id
_entity.type
_entity.pdbx_description
1 polymer ?
#
loop_
_entity_poly.entity_id
_entity_poly.type
_entity_poly.pdbx_seq_one_letter_code
_entity_poly.pdbx_strand_id
1 'polypeptide(L)'
;MLRPLFILMIVLFSATAHAQSVPVEDVSKNLLTWTRHLHSNVDKYFTRDKGAELVRNLELLKTDLAAYTKTRKNLSDSIFRKNVAPGNPDPGNAEVLKTQMGEVLRQMRNVTDLTNNELRAEGDRLNDQIYNVLNSEGAVFLSYLEAFLTGKEVTKKEMALDNGAAYGRLQEAIGLIGSIQDRIKQKM
;
A
#
# COMPACT_ATOMS: atom_id res chain seq x y z
N MET A 1 -44.01 34.52 -25.44
CA MET A 1 -42.65 34.95 -25.02
C MET A 1 -42.04 33.99 -23.99
N LEU A 2 -42.00 32.67 -24.28
CA LEU A 2 -41.53 31.64 -23.33
C LEU A 2 -40.23 30.92 -23.77
N ARG A 3 -39.66 31.31 -24.91
CA ARG A 3 -38.50 30.66 -25.52
C ARG A 3 -37.14 30.97 -24.86
N PRO A 4 -36.87 32.17 -24.30
CA PRO A 4 -35.57 32.43 -23.69
C PRO A 4 -35.41 31.79 -22.29
N LEU A 5 -36.53 31.45 -21.62
CA LEU A 5 -36.50 30.88 -20.27
C LEU A 5 -36.05 29.41 -20.26
N PHE A 6 -36.36 28.67 -21.33
CA PHE A 6 -36.00 27.24 -21.46
C PHE A 6 -34.49 27.04 -21.69
N ILE A 7 -33.82 27.99 -22.35
CA ILE A 7 -32.37 27.93 -22.60
C ILE A 7 -31.59 28.19 -21.30
N LEU A 8 -32.10 29.06 -20.42
CA LEU A 8 -31.46 29.38 -19.13
C LEU A 8 -31.48 28.18 -18.15
N MET A 9 -32.51 27.33 -18.20
CA MET A 9 -32.57 26.12 -17.36
C MET A 9 -31.64 24.99 -17.80
N ILE A 10 -31.30 24.91 -19.09
CA ILE A 10 -30.41 23.86 -19.62
C ILE A 10 -28.94 24.15 -19.28
N VAL A 11 -28.56 25.43 -19.13
CA VAL A 11 -27.18 25.81 -18.74
C VAL A 11 -26.91 25.54 -17.25
N LEU A 12 -27.95 25.51 -16.41
CA LEU A 12 -27.81 25.25 -14.96
C LEU A 12 -27.60 23.76 -14.60
N PHE A 13 -27.78 22.84 -15.55
CA PHE A 13 -27.55 21.40 -15.34
C PHE A 13 -26.15 20.93 -15.73
N SER A 14 -25.29 21.83 -16.22
CA SER A 14 -23.95 21.52 -16.72
C SER A 14 -22.88 21.96 -15.72
N ALA A 15 -22.74 21.24 -14.60
CA ALA A 15 -21.49 21.05 -13.84
C ALA A 15 -21.76 20.83 -12.35
N THR A 16 -22.25 19.64 -12.01
CA THR A 16 -21.81 19.00 -10.77
C THR A 16 -21.04 17.74 -11.16
N ALA A 17 -19.89 17.94 -11.81
CA ALA A 17 -18.84 16.93 -11.78
C ALA A 17 -18.36 16.87 -10.33
N HIS A 18 -19.04 16.06 -9.50
CA HIS A 18 -18.44 15.60 -8.27
C HIS A 18 -17.18 14.85 -8.70
N ALA A 19 -16.01 15.39 -8.35
CA ALA A 19 -14.75 14.70 -8.53
C ALA A 19 -14.89 13.33 -7.84
N GLN A 20 -15.09 12.28 -8.63
CA GLN A 20 -15.10 10.92 -8.12
C GLN A 20 -13.68 10.68 -7.59
N SER A 21 -13.57 10.36 -6.30
CA SER A 21 -12.28 10.11 -5.65
C SER A 21 -11.51 9.06 -6.44
N VAL A 22 -10.21 9.25 -6.58
CA VAL A 22 -9.37 8.29 -7.31
C VAL A 22 -9.51 6.90 -6.65
N PRO A 23 -9.76 5.83 -7.42
CA PRO A 23 -9.89 4.48 -6.87
C PRO A 23 -8.56 4.04 -6.25
N VAL A 24 -8.52 4.05 -4.91
CA VAL A 24 -7.37 3.64 -4.11
C VAL A 24 -7.74 2.45 -3.25
N GLU A 25 -6.97 1.39 -3.36
CA GLU A 25 -7.02 0.23 -2.47
C GLU A 25 -5.99 0.44 -1.35
N ASP A 26 -6.45 0.73 -0.13
CA ASP A 26 -5.55 0.98 1.01
C ASP A 26 -4.94 -0.32 1.54
N VAL A 27 -3.87 -0.77 0.87
CA VAL A 27 -3.14 -1.99 1.20
C VAL A 27 -2.42 -1.90 2.55
N SER A 28 -2.13 -0.69 3.06
CA SER A 28 -1.44 -0.52 4.35
C SER A 28 -2.22 -1.13 5.51
N LYS A 29 -3.56 -1.08 5.45
CA LYS A 29 -4.44 -1.67 6.45
C LYS A 29 -4.38 -3.20 6.40
N ASN A 30 -4.46 -3.78 5.19
CA ASN A 30 -4.47 -5.22 5.02
C ASN A 30 -3.10 -5.84 5.36
N LEU A 31 -1.99 -5.18 4.98
CA LEU A 31 -0.64 -5.55 5.40
C LEU A 31 -0.50 -5.59 6.92
N LEU A 32 -1.00 -4.57 7.62
CA LEU A 32 -0.93 -4.54 9.07
C LEU A 32 -1.77 -5.65 9.71
N THR A 33 -2.98 -5.89 9.21
CA THR A 33 -3.85 -6.98 9.68
C THR A 33 -3.17 -8.34 9.52
N TRP A 34 -2.68 -8.64 8.31
CA TRP A 34 -1.96 -9.88 8.04
C TRP A 34 -0.74 -10.03 8.95
N THR A 35 0.03 -8.95 9.14
CA THR A 35 1.20 -8.96 10.03
C THR A 35 0.83 -9.18 11.49
N ARG A 36 -0.29 -8.62 11.97
CA ARG A 36 -0.81 -8.87 13.33
C ARG A 36 -1.26 -10.31 13.51
N HIS A 37 -1.90 -10.91 12.51
CA HIS A 37 -2.27 -12.33 12.53
C HIS A 37 -1.03 -13.22 12.53
N LEU A 38 -0.04 -12.93 11.68
CA LEU A 38 1.25 -13.60 11.68
C LEU A 38 1.90 -13.48 13.06
N HIS A 39 1.96 -12.27 13.63
CA HIS A 39 2.54 -12.02 14.95
C HIS A 39 1.86 -12.80 16.06
N SER A 40 0.53 -12.90 16.03
CA SER A 40 -0.23 -13.59 17.07
C SER A 40 -0.13 -15.11 16.99
N ASN A 41 0.13 -15.66 15.79
CA ASN A 41 -0.07 -17.07 15.52
C ASN A 41 1.18 -17.84 15.10
N VAL A 42 2.23 -17.17 14.61
CA VAL A 42 3.45 -17.82 14.09
C VAL A 42 4.06 -18.81 15.10
N ASP A 43 3.98 -18.51 16.39
CA ASP A 43 4.53 -19.34 17.46
C ASP A 43 3.86 -20.71 17.58
N LYS A 44 2.58 -20.83 17.20
CA LYS A 44 1.81 -22.08 17.25
C LYS A 44 2.23 -23.06 16.15
N TYR A 45 2.82 -22.54 15.07
CA TYR A 45 3.09 -23.29 13.84
C TYR A 45 4.58 -23.34 13.51
N PHE A 46 5.41 -22.73 14.35
CA PHE A 46 6.85 -22.73 14.22
C PHE A 46 7.42 -24.15 14.44
N THR A 47 8.29 -24.56 13.51
CA THR A 47 9.15 -25.74 13.67
C THR A 47 10.61 -25.31 13.48
N ARG A 48 11.53 -25.93 14.23
CA ARG A 48 12.98 -25.60 14.16
C ARG A 48 13.54 -25.76 12.76
N ASP A 49 13.10 -26.78 12.03
CA ASP A 49 13.56 -27.09 10.67
C ASP A 49 13.30 -25.95 9.67
N LYS A 50 12.26 -25.13 9.90
CA LYS A 50 11.93 -23.98 9.05
C LYS A 50 12.44 -22.65 9.62
N GLY A 51 13.02 -22.65 10.81
CA GLY A 51 13.29 -21.43 11.57
C GLY A 51 14.34 -20.53 10.94
N ALA A 52 15.46 -21.09 10.47
CA ALA A 52 16.50 -20.32 9.82
C ALA A 52 15.99 -19.64 8.54
N GLU A 53 15.19 -20.37 7.75
CA GLU A 53 14.60 -19.85 6.52
C GLU A 53 13.58 -18.75 6.81
N LEU A 54 12.72 -18.97 7.80
CA LEU A 54 11.71 -17.99 8.21
C LEU A 54 12.36 -16.70 8.73
N VAL A 55 13.41 -16.79 9.55
CA VAL A 55 14.16 -15.61 10.04
C VAL A 55 14.77 -14.82 8.90
N ARG A 56 15.35 -15.50 7.90
CA ARG A 56 15.92 -14.86 6.71
C ARG A 56 14.84 -14.15 5.90
N ASN A 57 13.73 -14.82 5.62
CA ASN A 57 12.65 -14.26 4.81
C ASN A 57 11.94 -13.09 5.52
N LEU A 58 11.80 -13.14 6.85
CA LEU A 58 11.32 -12.01 7.66
C LEU A 58 12.27 -10.82 7.64
N GLU A 59 13.60 -11.03 7.68
CA GLU A 59 14.57 -9.94 7.55
C GLU A 59 14.46 -9.24 6.20
N LEU A 60 14.35 -10.03 5.12
CA LEU A 60 14.19 -9.51 3.78
C LEU A 60 12.88 -8.73 3.64
N LEU A 61 11.76 -9.30 4.10
CA LEU A 61 10.46 -8.62 4.11
C LEU A 61 10.52 -7.29 4.87
N LYS A 62 11.12 -7.30 6.07
CA LYS A 62 11.29 -6.09 6.89
C LYS A 62 12.11 -5.03 6.16
N THR A 63 13.20 -5.44 5.51
CA THR A 63 14.10 -4.55 4.76
C THR A 63 13.40 -3.92 3.56
N ASP A 64 12.72 -4.72 2.75
CA ASP A 64 12.02 -4.27 1.54
C ASP A 64 10.84 -3.37 1.91
N LEU A 65 10.08 -3.72 2.96
CA LEU A 65 8.98 -2.89 3.46
C LEU A 65 9.48 -1.56 4.04
N ALA A 66 10.61 -1.56 4.74
CA ALA A 66 11.23 -0.34 5.25
C ALA A 66 11.73 0.57 4.11
N ALA A 67 12.32 -0.01 3.07
CA ALA A 67 12.75 0.72 1.88
C ALA A 67 11.54 1.37 1.17
N TYR A 68 10.47 0.61 0.91
CA TYR A 68 9.23 1.13 0.34
C TYR A 68 8.64 2.27 1.17
N THR A 69 8.51 2.07 2.48
CA THR A 69 7.93 3.06 3.39
C THR A 69 8.75 4.34 3.44
N LYS A 70 10.08 4.23 3.44
CA LYS A 70 11.00 5.38 3.42
C LYS A 70 10.89 6.17 2.12
N THR A 71 10.86 5.49 0.97
CA THR A 71 10.66 6.15 -0.33
C THR A 71 9.35 6.93 -0.35
N ARG A 72 8.24 6.29 0.05
CA ARG A 72 6.93 6.94 0.12
C ARG A 72 6.95 8.21 0.97
N LYS A 73 7.52 8.13 2.17
CA LYS A 73 7.60 9.27 3.08
C LYS A 73 8.39 10.43 2.48
N ASN A 74 9.54 10.14 1.89
CA ASN A 74 10.39 11.14 1.26
C ASN A 74 9.71 11.82 0.07
N LEU A 75 9.03 11.05 -0.78
CA LEU A 75 8.29 11.56 -1.93
C LEU A 75 7.13 12.44 -1.50
N SER A 76 6.30 11.94 -0.58
CA SER A 76 5.18 12.68 0.00
C SER A 76 5.65 14.00 0.62
N ASP A 77 6.69 13.97 1.47
CA ASP A 77 7.23 15.19 2.08
C ASP A 77 7.82 16.16 1.06
N SER A 78 8.46 15.65 -0.01
CA SER A 78 8.96 16.47 -1.11
C SER A 78 7.81 17.16 -1.85
N ILE A 79 6.73 16.45 -2.15
CA ILE A 79 5.52 16.98 -2.81
C ILE A 79 4.92 18.11 -1.97
N PHE A 80 4.75 17.90 -0.66
CA PHE A 80 4.23 18.92 0.25
C PHE A 80 5.17 20.13 0.37
N ARG A 81 6.48 19.92 0.59
CA ARG A 81 7.44 21.02 0.74
C ARG A 81 7.56 21.88 -0.51
N LYS A 82 7.47 21.27 -1.70
CA LYS A 82 7.59 21.97 -2.98
C LYS A 82 6.26 22.50 -3.52
N ASN A 83 5.14 22.27 -2.81
CA ASN A 83 3.79 22.59 -3.29
C ASN A 83 3.52 22.08 -4.72
N VAL A 84 3.92 20.84 -5.02
CA VAL A 84 3.69 20.25 -6.35
C VAL A 84 2.19 20.16 -6.59
N ALA A 85 1.73 20.70 -7.71
CA ALA A 85 0.33 20.65 -8.09
C ALA A 85 -0.10 19.23 -8.48
N PRO A 86 -1.33 18.79 -8.15
CA PRO A 86 -1.93 17.60 -8.74
C PRO A 86 -1.94 17.69 -10.27
N GLY A 87 -1.95 16.53 -10.94
CA GLY A 87 -1.92 16.49 -12.41
C GLY A 87 -0.53 16.61 -13.04
N ASN A 88 0.53 16.77 -12.24
CA ASN A 88 1.91 16.75 -12.71
C ASN A 88 2.53 15.35 -12.54
N PRO A 89 2.57 14.51 -13.58
CA PRO A 89 3.02 13.12 -13.46
C PRO A 89 4.53 13.04 -13.21
N ASP A 90 4.91 12.07 -12.41
CA ASP A 90 6.28 11.63 -12.16
C ASP A 90 6.34 10.10 -12.30
N PRO A 91 6.36 9.60 -13.56
CA PRO A 91 6.30 8.17 -13.84
C PRO A 91 7.54 7.42 -13.31
N GLY A 92 8.68 8.11 -13.18
CA GLY A 92 9.89 7.51 -12.63
C GLY A 92 9.71 7.13 -11.17
N ASN A 93 9.21 8.05 -10.35
CA ASN A 93 8.94 7.76 -8.94
C ASN A 93 7.74 6.81 -8.75
N ALA A 94 6.75 6.84 -9.64
CA ALA A 94 5.67 5.85 -9.66
C ALA A 94 6.22 4.42 -9.88
N GLU A 95 7.11 4.24 -10.87
CA GLU A 95 7.69 2.93 -11.18
C GLU A 95 8.62 2.42 -10.06
N VAL A 96 9.34 3.32 -9.39
CA VAL A 96 10.13 2.96 -8.20
C VAL A 96 9.24 2.38 -7.10
N LEU A 97 8.11 3.03 -6.79
CA LEU A 97 7.18 2.53 -5.78
C LEU A 97 6.57 1.18 -6.17
N LYS A 98 6.18 1.03 -7.44
CA LYS A 98 5.67 -0.23 -7.99
C LYS A 98 6.71 -1.36 -7.87
N THR A 99 7.95 -1.10 -8.26
CA THR A 99 9.06 -2.07 -8.16
C THR A 99 9.30 -2.49 -6.71
N GLN A 100 9.38 -1.54 -5.79
CA GLN A 100 9.59 -1.82 -4.37
C GLN A 100 8.43 -2.61 -3.77
N MET A 101 7.17 -2.32 -4.13
CA MET A 101 6.04 -3.13 -3.69
C MET A 101 6.07 -4.54 -4.30
N GLY A 102 6.56 -4.70 -5.54
CA GLY A 102 6.80 -6.01 -6.14
C GLY A 102 7.79 -6.87 -5.33
N GLU A 103 8.83 -6.25 -4.78
CA GLU A 103 9.74 -6.94 -3.87
C GLU A 103 9.06 -7.30 -2.54
N VAL A 104 8.30 -6.38 -1.94
CA VAL A 104 7.51 -6.67 -0.73
C VAL A 104 6.58 -7.87 -0.94
N LEU A 105 5.85 -7.89 -2.05
CA LEU A 105 4.98 -8.99 -2.46
C LEU A 105 5.73 -10.32 -2.53
N ARG A 106 6.90 -10.32 -3.18
CA ARG A 106 7.76 -11.52 -3.29
C ARG A 106 8.18 -12.03 -1.92
N GLN A 107 8.58 -11.15 -1.01
CA GLN A 107 8.96 -11.56 0.34
C GLN A 107 7.78 -12.02 1.20
N MET A 108 6.61 -11.41 1.03
CA MET A 108 5.39 -11.86 1.70
C MET A 108 5.10 -13.32 1.35
N ARG A 109 5.18 -13.68 0.07
CA ARG A 109 5.02 -15.07 -0.38
C ARG A 109 6.04 -16.02 0.26
N ASN A 110 7.31 -15.62 0.28
CA ASN A 110 8.38 -16.41 0.92
C ASN A 110 8.14 -16.63 2.43
N VAL A 111 7.49 -15.69 3.11
CA VAL A 111 7.09 -15.84 4.52
C VAL A 111 5.85 -16.75 4.62
N THR A 112 4.82 -16.52 3.82
CA THR A 112 3.55 -17.27 3.89
C THR A 112 3.72 -18.75 3.57
N ASP A 113 4.62 -19.09 2.65
CA ASP A 113 4.98 -20.47 2.30
C ASP A 113 5.50 -21.27 3.51
N LEU A 114 6.12 -20.59 4.48
CA LEU A 114 6.67 -21.20 5.69
C LEU A 114 5.68 -21.26 6.86
N THR A 115 4.47 -20.72 6.70
CA THR A 115 3.41 -20.72 7.72
C THR A 115 2.44 -21.92 7.57
N ASN A 116 1.38 -21.94 8.38
CA ASN A 116 0.28 -22.90 8.23
C ASN A 116 -0.68 -22.50 7.07
N ASN A 117 -1.62 -23.38 6.74
CA ASN A 117 -2.55 -23.16 5.62
C ASN A 117 -3.48 -21.94 5.76
N GLU A 118 -3.91 -21.60 6.97
CA GLU A 118 -4.77 -20.44 7.23
C GLU A 118 -4.01 -19.12 6.98
N LEU A 119 -2.84 -18.96 7.60
CA LEU A 119 -1.97 -17.79 7.38
C LEU A 119 -1.46 -17.70 5.94
N ARG A 120 -1.20 -18.86 5.31
CA ARG A 120 -0.85 -18.92 3.89
C ARG A 120 -1.98 -18.41 3.02
N ALA A 121 -3.20 -18.93 3.20
CA ALA A 121 -4.36 -18.51 2.41
C ALA A 121 -4.69 -17.03 2.60
N GLU A 122 -4.54 -16.48 3.81
CA GLU A 122 -4.69 -15.04 4.04
C GLU A 122 -3.64 -14.23 3.28
N GLY A 123 -2.37 -14.62 3.39
CA GLY A 123 -1.28 -13.94 2.70
C GLY A 123 -1.34 -14.05 1.18
N ASP A 124 -1.79 -15.19 0.65
CA ASP A 124 -2.00 -15.39 -0.80
C ASP A 124 -3.09 -14.46 -1.33
N ARG A 125 -4.23 -14.34 -0.65
CA ARG A 125 -5.29 -13.39 -1.04
C ARG A 125 -4.78 -11.95 -1.04
N LEU A 126 -4.00 -11.57 -0.03
CA LEU A 126 -3.42 -10.23 0.02
C LEU A 126 -2.40 -10.01 -1.10
N ASN A 127 -1.56 -11.02 -1.38
CA ASN A 127 -0.63 -10.96 -2.50
C ASN A 127 -1.37 -10.79 -3.84
N ASP A 128 -2.41 -11.59 -4.08
CA ASP A 128 -3.21 -11.50 -5.29
C ASP A 128 -3.88 -10.13 -5.43
N GLN A 129 -4.40 -9.59 -4.33
CA GLN A 129 -4.98 -8.24 -4.30
C GLN A 129 -3.95 -7.17 -4.71
N ILE A 130 -2.76 -7.18 -4.10
CA ILE A 130 -1.69 -6.22 -4.41
C ILE A 130 -1.24 -6.39 -5.86
N TYR A 131 -1.04 -7.63 -6.30
CA TYR A 131 -0.62 -7.95 -7.66
C TYR A 131 -1.63 -7.43 -8.69
N ASN A 132 -2.93 -7.64 -8.46
CA ASN A 132 -3.98 -7.16 -9.35
C ASN A 132 -3.98 -5.63 -9.47
N VAL A 133 -3.76 -4.92 -8.37
CA VAL A 133 -3.67 -3.44 -8.40
C VAL A 133 -2.43 -2.98 -9.17
N LEU A 134 -1.26 -3.58 -8.91
CA LEU A 134 -0.01 -3.26 -9.62
C LEU A 134 -0.08 -3.49 -11.14
N ASN A 135 -0.93 -4.40 -11.59
CA ASN A 135 -1.13 -4.76 -12.99
C ASN A 135 -2.44 -4.19 -13.57
N SER A 136 -3.14 -3.31 -12.85
CA SER A 136 -4.44 -2.76 -13.29
C SER A 136 -4.35 -1.64 -14.35
N GLU A 137 -3.16 -1.37 -14.90
CA GLU A 137 -2.91 -0.30 -15.89
C GLU A 137 -3.44 1.09 -15.45
N GLY A 138 -3.44 1.37 -14.14
CA GLY A 138 -3.89 2.66 -13.58
C GLY A 138 -5.41 2.77 -13.40
N ALA A 139 -6.13 1.65 -13.46
CA ALA A 139 -7.54 1.58 -13.07
C ALA A 139 -7.73 1.65 -11.55
N VAL A 140 -6.77 1.13 -10.77
CA VAL A 140 -6.75 1.19 -9.30
C VAL A 140 -5.32 1.46 -8.83
N PHE A 141 -5.15 2.16 -7.71
CA PHE A 141 -3.84 2.48 -7.12
C PHE A 141 -3.71 1.92 -5.71
N LEU A 142 -2.49 1.58 -5.28
CA LEU A 142 -2.25 1.12 -3.90
C LEU A 142 -2.27 2.28 -2.90
N SER A 143 -2.24 3.52 -3.40
CA SER A 143 -2.19 4.72 -2.58
C SER A 143 -2.56 5.97 -3.34
N TYR A 144 -2.94 7.01 -2.59
CA TYR A 144 -3.12 8.34 -3.14
C TYR A 144 -1.80 8.95 -3.63
N LEU A 145 -0.66 8.59 -3.03
CA LEU A 145 0.66 8.99 -3.53
C LEU A 145 0.92 8.42 -4.93
N GLU A 146 0.69 7.13 -5.16
CA GLU A 146 0.87 6.52 -6.48
C GLU A 146 -0.09 7.14 -7.51
N ALA A 147 -1.36 7.32 -7.15
CA ALA A 147 -2.32 8.04 -7.98
C ALA A 147 -1.80 9.44 -8.37
N PHE A 148 -1.30 10.21 -7.42
CA PHE A 148 -0.73 11.54 -7.65
C PHE A 148 0.46 11.48 -8.63
N LEU A 149 1.39 10.54 -8.41
CA LEU A 149 2.58 10.37 -9.26
C LEU A 149 2.23 9.95 -10.69
N THR A 150 1.09 9.30 -10.92
CA THR A 150 0.59 9.03 -12.28
C THR A 150 -0.19 10.19 -12.92
N GLY A 151 -0.24 11.35 -12.25
CA GLY A 151 -0.90 12.55 -12.75
C GLY A 151 -2.41 12.58 -12.50
N LYS A 152 -2.94 11.76 -11.57
CA LYS A 152 -4.35 11.88 -11.17
C LYS A 152 -4.55 13.11 -10.29
N GLU A 153 -5.76 13.66 -10.35
CA GLU A 153 -6.18 14.72 -9.44
C GLU A 153 -6.44 14.12 -8.05
N VAL A 154 -5.50 14.35 -7.14
CA VAL A 154 -5.59 13.92 -5.75
C VAL A 154 -5.62 15.14 -4.85
N THR A 155 -6.56 15.19 -3.91
CA THR A 155 -6.73 16.31 -2.99
C THR A 155 -5.64 16.34 -1.93
N LYS A 156 -5.37 17.53 -1.36
CA LYS A 156 -4.45 17.67 -0.21
C LYS A 156 -4.87 16.80 0.99
N LYS A 157 -6.18 16.60 1.19
CA LYS A 157 -6.73 15.77 2.26
C LYS A 157 -6.36 14.30 2.06
N GLU A 158 -6.53 13.79 0.84
CA GLU A 158 -6.16 12.41 0.48
C GLU A 158 -4.65 12.18 0.60
N MET A 159 -3.83 13.13 0.12
CA MET A 159 -2.38 13.09 0.32
C MET A 159 -1.98 13.09 1.79
N ALA A 160 -2.67 13.89 2.64
CA ALA A 160 -2.39 13.94 4.07
C ALA A 160 -2.78 12.64 4.78
N LEU A 161 -3.91 12.02 4.39
CA LEU A 161 -4.33 10.72 4.90
C LEU A 161 -3.32 9.63 4.56
N ASP A 162 -2.82 9.61 3.32
CA ASP A 162 -1.78 8.69 2.88
C ASP A 162 -0.46 8.89 3.65
N ASN A 163 -0.01 10.14 3.79
CA ASN A 163 1.24 10.46 4.48
C ASN A 163 1.21 10.14 5.98
N GLY A 164 0.03 10.21 6.61
CA GLY A 164 -0.14 9.98 8.04
C GLY A 164 -0.50 8.53 8.36
N ALA A 165 -1.73 8.13 8.00
CA ALA A 165 -2.31 6.88 8.45
C ALA A 165 -1.62 5.67 7.80
N ALA A 166 -1.40 5.69 6.49
CA ALA A 166 -0.76 4.57 5.80
C ALA A 166 0.70 4.39 6.27
N TYR A 167 1.44 5.49 6.41
CA TYR A 167 2.79 5.47 6.97
C TYR A 167 2.83 4.85 8.37
N GLY A 168 1.95 5.27 9.28
CA GLY A 168 1.88 4.74 10.64
C GLY A 168 1.63 3.23 10.67
N ARG A 169 0.72 2.72 9.82
CA ARG A 169 0.44 1.28 9.72
C ARG A 169 1.60 0.47 9.17
N LEU A 170 2.31 1.00 8.17
CA LEU A 170 3.50 0.34 7.61
C LEU A 170 4.63 0.27 8.65
N GLN A 171 4.85 1.34 9.42
CA GLN A 171 5.82 1.33 10.53
C GLN A 171 5.45 0.32 11.62
N GLU A 172 4.17 0.24 11.98
CA GLU A 172 3.69 -0.77 12.94
C GLU A 172 3.93 -2.19 12.41
N ALA A 173 3.63 -2.45 11.13
CA ALA A 173 3.88 -3.75 10.50
C ALA A 173 5.38 -4.12 10.52
N ILE A 174 6.28 -3.18 10.20
CA ILE A 174 7.73 -3.38 10.29
C ILE A 174 8.15 -3.76 11.72
N GLY A 175 7.62 -3.07 12.72
CA GLY A 175 7.89 -3.37 14.13
C GLY A 175 7.42 -4.77 14.54
N LEU A 176 6.23 -5.18 14.10
CA LEU A 176 5.71 -6.52 14.34
C LEU A 176 6.55 -7.61 13.66
N ILE A 177 7.00 -7.40 12.43
CA ILE A 177 7.91 -8.32 11.72
C ILE A 177 9.22 -8.50 12.50
N GLY A 178 9.80 -7.40 12.99
CA GLY A 178 10.99 -7.45 13.85
C GLY A 178 10.74 -8.27 15.13
N SER A 179 9.62 -8.02 15.80
CA SER A 179 9.23 -8.78 17.00
C SER A 179 9.05 -10.28 16.73
N ILE A 180 8.43 -10.66 15.61
CA ILE A 180 8.32 -12.07 15.19
C ILE A 180 9.71 -12.68 15.01
N GLN A 181 10.58 -11.98 14.31
CA GLN A 181 11.93 -12.45 14.00
C GLN A 181 12.73 -12.73 15.28
N ASP A 182 12.67 -11.81 16.26
CA ASP A 182 13.39 -11.96 17.53
C ASP A 182 12.88 -13.16 18.34
N ARG A 183 11.56 -13.36 18.40
CA ARG A 183 10.97 -14.53 19.07
C ARG A 183 11.38 -15.85 18.42
N ILE A 184 11.45 -15.91 17.10
CA ILE A 184 11.87 -17.12 16.39
C ILE A 184 13.35 -17.40 16.68
N LYS A 185 14.22 -16.37 16.62
CA LYS A 185 15.65 -16.51 16.96
C LYS A 185 15.86 -17.04 18.38
N GLN A 186 15.01 -16.69 19.35
CA GLN A 186 15.09 -17.20 20.72
C GLN A 186 14.70 -18.68 20.86
N LYS A 187 13.94 -19.23 19.91
CA LYS A 187 13.46 -20.63 19.93
C LYS A 187 14.38 -21.61 19.17
N MET A 188 15.21 -21.06 18.29
CA MET A 188 16.27 -21.80 17.59
C MET A 188 17.37 -22.16 18.58
#